data_AF-E9FET3-F1
#
_entry.id   AF-E9FET3-F1
#
_cell.length_a   1.000
_cell.length_b   1.000
_cell.length_c   1.000
_cell.angle_alpha   90.00
_cell.angle_beta   90.00
_cell.angle_gamma   90.00
#
_symmetry.space_group_name_H-M   'P 1'
#
loop_
_entity.id
_entity.type
_entity.pdbx_description
1 polymer ?
#
loop_
_entity_poly.entity_id
_entity_poly.type
_entity_poly.pdbx_seq_one_letter_code
_entity_poly.pdbx_strand_id
1 'polypeptide(L)'
;MSQVTLSNQSTWASKLKAMGPGILMASAAVGGSHIVSSTQAGGSYGWSLLLLVILANVFKYPFFRFGAEYTADTGKTLVEGYAEKGKLYLWIFFVLN
;
A
#
# COMPACT_ATOMS: atom_id res chain seq x y z
N MET A 1 -6.34 24.80 35.03
CA MET A 1 -5.28 23.86 34.64
C MET A 1 -5.32 23.73 33.12
N SER A 2 -4.47 24.49 32.45
CA SER A 2 -4.39 24.53 30.98
C SER A 2 -3.50 23.36 30.53
N GLN A 3 -4.12 22.31 29.99
CA GLN A 3 -3.39 21.17 29.43
C GLN A 3 -2.52 21.67 28.26
N VAL A 4 -1.21 21.59 28.42
CA VAL A 4 -0.24 21.87 27.36
C VAL A 4 -0.41 20.79 26.29
N THR A 5 -0.98 21.16 25.15
CA THR A 5 -0.99 20.33 23.95
C THR A 5 0.46 20.17 23.49
N LEU A 6 1.12 19.10 23.95
CA LEU A 6 2.44 18.72 23.45
C LEU A 6 2.26 18.37 21.96
N SER A 7 2.56 19.31 21.08
CA SER A 7 2.68 19.03 19.65
C SER A 7 3.82 18.03 19.50
N ASN A 8 3.48 16.75 19.34
CA ASN A 8 4.45 15.70 19.10
C ASN A 8 4.97 15.87 17.67
N GLN A 9 5.96 16.75 17.51
CA GLN A 9 6.61 17.03 16.24
C GLN A 9 7.36 15.77 15.81
N SER A 10 6.88 15.11 14.74
CA SER A 10 7.57 13.94 14.19
C SER A 10 8.95 14.37 13.66
N THR A 11 10.02 13.86 14.26
CA THR A 11 11.39 14.06 13.76
C THR A 11 11.69 13.15 12.56
N TRP A 12 12.71 13.48 11.77
CA TRP A 12 13.20 12.60 10.70
C TRP A 12 13.53 11.18 11.19
N ALA A 13 14.13 11.07 12.38
CA ALA A 13 14.41 9.78 13.01
C ALA A 13 13.11 9.00 13.32
N SER A 14 12.06 9.67 13.80
CA SER A 14 10.76 9.03 14.05
C SER A 14 10.07 8.55 12.77
N LYS A 15 10.18 9.32 11.68
CA LYS A 15 9.62 8.95 10.37
C LYS A 15 10.33 7.73 9.79
N LEU A 16 11.67 7.69 9.85
CA LEU A 16 12.45 6.53 9.40
C LEU A 16 12.10 5.26 10.20
N LYS A 17 11.94 5.37 11.52
CA LYS A 17 11.51 4.24 12.36
C LYS A 17 10.11 3.72 11.99
N ALA A 18 9.21 4.59 11.56
CA ALA A 18 7.85 4.22 11.16
C ALA A 18 7.76 3.57 9.77
N MET A 19 8.85 3.49 9.00
CA MET A 19 8.84 2.91 7.64
C MET A 19 8.74 1.38 7.61
N GLY A 20 8.97 0.69 8.73
CA GLY A 20 9.05 -0.78 8.81
C GLY A 20 7.89 -1.52 8.11
N PRO A 21 6.62 -1.26 8.48
CA PRO A 21 5.47 -1.90 7.84
C PRO A 21 5.40 -1.66 6.32
N GLY A 22 5.76 -0.45 5.86
CA GLY A 22 5.76 -0.11 4.44
C GLY A 22 6.85 -0.85 3.66
N ILE A 23 8.04 -1.02 4.24
CA ILE A 23 9.13 -1.80 3.64
C ILE A 23 8.75 -3.28 3.55
N LEU A 24 8.15 -3.84 4.60
CA LEU A 24 7.66 -5.23 4.59
C LEU A 24 6.57 -5.45 3.54
N MET A 25 5.66 -4.49 3.39
CA MET A 25 4.64 -4.54 2.35
C MET A 25 5.26 -4.49 0.95
N ALA A 26 6.22 -3.59 0.73
CA ALA A 26 6.90 -3.44 -0.56
C ALA A 26 7.71 -4.68 -0.93
N SER A 27 8.43 -5.29 0.02
CA SER A 27 9.19 -6.51 -0.22
C SER A 27 8.30 -7.72 -0.51
N ALA A 28 7.15 -7.83 0.18
CA ALA A 28 6.16 -8.88 -0.11
C ALA A 28 5.49 -8.69 -1.48
N ALA A 29 5.36 -7.46 -1.96
CA ALA A 29 4.69 -7.14 -3.22
C ALA A 29 5.58 -7.32 -4.47
N VAL A 30 6.91 -7.42 -4.33
CA VAL A 30 7.85 -7.55 -5.44
C VAL A 30 8.44 -8.96 -5.49
N GLY A 31 7.95 -9.78 -6.41
CA GLY A 31 8.46 -11.14 -6.66
C GLY A 31 9.45 -11.24 -7.84
N GLY A 32 10.07 -12.40 -8.01
CA GLY A 32 11.05 -12.65 -9.09
C GLY A 32 10.50 -12.41 -10.50
N SER A 33 9.22 -12.69 -10.74
CA SER A 33 8.55 -12.44 -12.03
C SER A 33 8.57 -10.96 -12.43
N HIS A 34 8.51 -10.04 -11.46
CA HIS A 34 8.56 -8.60 -11.73
C HIS A 34 9.95 -8.17 -12.18
N ILE A 35 11.01 -8.81 -11.67
CA ILE A 35 12.40 -8.51 -12.06
C ILE A 35 12.63 -8.95 -13.50
N VAL A 36 12.26 -10.18 -13.86
CA VAL A 36 12.44 -10.73 -15.21
C VAL A 36 11.59 -9.98 -16.24
N SER A 37 10.31 -9.72 -15.94
CA SER A 37 9.44 -8.96 -16.86
C SER A 37 9.87 -7.51 -17.02
N SER A 38 10.37 -6.86 -15.96
CA SER A 38 10.87 -5.47 -16.04
C SER A 38 12.11 -5.36 -16.91
N THR A 39 13.06 -6.31 -16.83
CA THR A 39 14.25 -6.30 -17.70
C THR A 39 13.89 -6.59 -19.15
N GLN A 40 12.99 -7.56 -19.39
CA GLN A 40 12.48 -7.84 -20.73
C GLN A 40 11.75 -6.63 -21.33
N ALA A 41 10.89 -5.96 -20.54
CA ALA A 41 10.18 -4.76 -20.97
C ALA A 41 11.14 -3.60 -21.24
N GLY A 42 12.15 -3.39 -20.39
CA GLY A 42 13.20 -2.39 -20.61
C GLY A 42 14.03 -2.67 -21.87
N GLY A 43 14.34 -3.93 -22.16
CA GLY A 43 15.05 -4.31 -23.39
C GLY A 43 14.20 -4.16 -24.66
N SER A 44 12.90 -4.44 -24.57
CA SER A 44 12.00 -4.42 -25.74
C SER A 44 11.43 -3.04 -26.05
N TYR A 45 11.18 -2.23 -25.01
CA TYR A 45 10.47 -0.95 -25.11
C TYR A 45 11.30 0.26 -24.65
N GLY A 46 12.51 0.04 -24.12
CA GLY A 46 13.36 1.10 -23.59
C GLY A 46 12.63 1.96 -22.56
N TRP A 47 12.68 3.27 -22.75
CA TRP A 47 12.05 4.26 -21.87
C TRP A 47 10.58 4.56 -22.18
N SER A 48 10.01 3.99 -23.26
CA SER A 48 8.65 4.32 -23.70
C SER A 48 7.57 3.97 -22.66
N LEU A 49 7.84 2.96 -21.81
CA LEU A 49 6.95 2.55 -20.73
C LEU A 49 7.13 3.32 -19.41
N LEU A 50 8.11 4.22 -19.31
CA LEU A 50 8.40 4.94 -18.05
C LEU A 50 7.17 5.70 -17.55
N LEU A 51 6.48 6.42 -18.44
CA LEU A 51 5.29 7.17 -18.09
C LEU A 51 4.17 6.24 -17.62
N LEU A 52 3.99 5.08 -18.27
CA LEU A 52 3.01 4.08 -17.89
C LEU A 52 3.30 3.54 -16.47
N VAL A 53 4.57 3.28 -16.14
CA VAL A 53 4.98 2.81 -14.81
C VAL A 53 4.68 3.87 -13.74
N ILE A 54 4.97 5.14 -14.01
CA ILE A 54 4.66 6.24 -13.08
C ILE A 54 3.15 6.31 -12.85
N LEU A 55 2.35 6.33 -13.92
CA LEU A 55 0.90 6.38 -13.83
C LEU A 55 0.32 5.16 -13.08
N ALA A 56 0.82 3.96 -13.35
CA ALA A 56 0.40 2.75 -12.64
C ALA A 56 0.63 2.86 -11.13
N ASN A 57 1.76 3.42 -10.70
CA ASN A 57 2.05 3.63 -9.28
C ASN A 57 1.16 4.72 -8.67
N VAL A 58 0.92 5.82 -9.39
CA VAL A 58 0.02 6.90 -8.94
C VAL A 58 -1.40 6.38 -8.72
N PHE A 59 -1.94 5.59 -9.66
CA PHE A 59 -3.28 5.02 -9.51
C PHE A 59 -3.36 3.94 -8.44
N LYS A 60 -2.27 3.21 -8.19
CA LYS A 60 -2.24 2.15 -7.17
C LYS A 60 -2.12 2.71 -5.74
N TYR A 61 -1.44 3.85 -5.58
CA TYR A 61 -1.13 4.42 -4.28
C TYR A 61 -2.37 4.65 -3.37
N PRO A 62 -3.50 5.21 -3.85
CA PRO A 62 -4.71 5.38 -3.03
C PRO A 62 -5.19 4.07 -2.39
N PHE A 63 -5.14 2.94 -3.11
CA PHE A 63 -5.60 1.65 -2.59
C PHE A 63 -4.69 1.13 -1.47
N PHE A 64 -3.37 1.28 -1.64
CA PHE A 64 -2.41 0.91 -0.59
C PHE A 64 -2.54 1.79 0.64
N ARG A 65 -2.68 3.10 0.44
CA ARG A 65 -2.87 4.06 1.52
C ARG A 65 -4.16 3.76 2.28
N PHE A 66 -5.27 3.55 1.58
CA PHE A 66 -6.54 3.19 2.20
C PHE A 66 -6.45 1.91 3.02
N GLY A 67 -5.79 0.86 2.51
CA GLY A 67 -5.63 -0.39 3.27
C GLY A 67 -4.87 -0.20 4.59
N ALA A 68 -3.78 0.57 4.54
CA ALA A 68 -2.98 0.87 5.73
C ALA A 68 -3.73 1.78 6.72
N GLU A 69 -4.35 2.85 6.24
CA GLU A 69 -5.13 3.80 7.05
C GLU A 69 -6.36 3.12 7.67
N TYR A 70 -7.10 2.31 6.91
CA TYR A 70 -8.26 1.57 7.43
C TYR A 70 -7.88 0.68 8.60
N THR A 71 -6.77 -0.05 8.49
CA THR A 71 -6.28 -0.92 9.56
C THR A 71 -5.81 -0.11 10.76
N ALA A 72 -5.14 1.03 10.54
CA ALA A 72 -4.67 1.91 11.59
C ALA A 72 -5.84 2.56 12.38
N ASP A 73 -6.89 2.98 11.69
CA ASP A 73 -8.02 3.70 12.28
C ASP A 73 -9.03 2.76 12.96
N THR A 74 -9.26 1.58 12.39
CA THR A 74 -10.31 0.65 12.86
C THR A 74 -9.79 -0.52 13.68
N GLY A 75 -8.49 -0.81 13.59
CA GLY A 75 -7.88 -2.02 14.16
C GLY A 75 -8.27 -3.33 13.45
N LYS A 76 -8.98 -3.25 12.31
CA LYS A 76 -9.46 -4.41 11.54
C LYS A 76 -8.75 -4.51 10.20
N THR A 77 -8.57 -5.73 9.72
CA THR A 77 -8.14 -5.99 8.36
C THR A 77 -9.22 -5.63 7.35
N LEU A 78 -8.85 -5.39 6.08
CA LEU A 78 -9.82 -5.12 5.02
C LEU A 78 -10.84 -6.27 4.84
N VAL A 79 -10.41 -7.52 5.02
CA VAL A 79 -11.29 -8.69 4.91
C VAL A 79 -12.32 -8.72 6.03
N GLU A 80 -11.93 -8.39 7.27
CA GLU A 80 -12.86 -8.20 8.37
C GLU A 80 -13.83 -7.05 8.09
N GLY A 81 -13.34 -5.95 7.51
CA GLY A 81 -14.19 -4.84 7.06
C GLY A 81 -15.23 -5.25 6.01
N TYR A 82 -14.88 -6.13 5.07
CA TYR A 82 -15.83 -6.71 4.13
C TYR A 82 -16.83 -7.65 4.82
N ALA A 83 -16.37 -8.44 5.80
CA ALA A 83 -17.24 -9.31 6.58
C ALA A 83 -18.32 -8.52 7.33
N GLU A 84 -17.96 -7.36 7.90
CA GLU A 84 -18.90 -6.48 8.60
C GLU A 84 -19.93 -5.82 7.68
N LYS A 85 -19.57 -5.54 6.43
CA LYS A 85 -20.53 -5.04 5.43
C LYS A 85 -21.52 -6.13 4.98
N GLY A 86 -21.15 -7.40 5.13
CA GLY A 86 -22.03 -8.54 4.88
C GLY A 86 -21.39 -9.63 4.01
N LYS A 87 -21.93 -10.85 4.12
CA LYS A 87 -21.38 -12.05 3.45
C LYS A 87 -21.30 -11.95 1.92
N LEU A 88 -22.13 -11.10 1.30
CA LEU A 88 -22.07 -10.85 -0.15
C LEU A 88 -20.73 -10.23 -0.55
N TYR A 89 -20.19 -9.30 0.23
CA TYR A 89 -18.91 -8.64 -0.06
C TYR A 89 -17.73 -9.61 0.04
N LEU A 90 -17.80 -10.57 0.97
CA LEU A 90 -16.80 -11.65 1.05
C LEU A 90 -16.85 -12.57 -0.17
N TRP A 91 -18.05 -12.91 -0.64
CA TRP A 91 -18.22 -13.71 -1.86
C TRP A 91 -17.68 -12.98 -3.09
N ILE A 92 -17.95 -11.68 -3.22
CA ILE A 92 -17.40 -10.86 -4.31
C ILE A 92 -15.87 -10.80 -4.20
N PHE A 93 -15.33 -10.57 -3.01
CA PHE A 93 -13.88 -10.55 -2.77
C PHE A 93 -13.22 -11.87 -3.19
N PHE A 94 -13.80 -13.00 -2.80
CA PHE A 94 -13.29 -14.34 -3.10
C PHE A 94 -13.36 -14.72 -4.58
N VAL A 95 -14.34 -14.22 -5.33
CA VAL A 95 -14.45 -14.49 -6.78
C VAL A 95 -13.51 -13.62 -7.61
N LEU A 96 -13.21 -12.40 -7.15
CA LEU A 96 -12.39 -11.44 -7.88
C LEU A 96 -10.88 -11.51 -7.56
N ASN A 97 -10.48 -12.12 -6.45
CA ASN A 97 -9.07 -12.31 -6.04
C ASN A 97 -8.66 -13.78 -6.18
#